data_AF-A0A967INX9-F1
#
_entry.id   AF-A0A967INX9-F1
#
_cell.length_a   1.000
_cell.length_b   1.000
_cell.length_c   1.000
_cell.angle_alpha   90.00
_cell.angle_beta   90.00
_cell.angle_gamma   90.00
#
_symmetry.space_group_name_H-M   'P 1'
#
loop_
_entity.id
_entity.type
_entity.pdbx_description
1 polymer ?
#
loop_
_entity_poly.entity_id
_entity_poly.type
_entity_poly.pdbx_seq_one_letter_code
_entity_poly.pdbx_strand_id
1 'polypeptide(L)' 'SSSRGEKTASELISKRIRELGDWRGKTLEEVRRLIKEADPEIVEEWKWRKPSNP' A
#
# COMPACT_ATOMS: atom_id res chain seq x y z
N SER A 1 11.81 -4.70 -23.79
CA SER A 1 11.66 -5.83 -22.86
C SER A 1 10.91 -5.39 -21.63
N SER A 2 9.66 -5.85 -21.48
CA SER A 2 8.83 -5.55 -20.31
C SER A 2 9.45 -6.18 -19.07
N SER A 3 9.95 -5.34 -18.17
CA SER A 3 10.42 -5.72 -16.85
C SER A 3 9.26 -6.36 -16.08
N ARG A 4 9.52 -7.48 -15.38
CA ARG A 4 8.58 -8.10 -14.43
C ARG A 4 8.11 -7.01 -13.46
N GLY A 5 6.84 -6.63 -13.56
CA GLY A 5 6.29 -5.39 -13.01
C GLY A 5 6.56 -5.22 -11.51
N GLU A 6 7.30 -4.16 -11.17
CA GLU A 6 7.40 -3.68 -9.81
C GLU A 6 6.02 -3.21 -9.36
N LYS A 7 5.48 -3.83 -8.29
CA LYS A 7 4.22 -3.37 -7.69
C LYS A 7 4.43 -1.95 -7.19
N THR A 8 3.50 -1.06 -7.52
CA THR A 8 3.47 0.30 -6.99
C THR A 8 3.35 0.27 -5.47
N ALA A 9 3.81 1.33 -4.80
CA ALA A 9 3.62 1.48 -3.35
C ALA A 9 2.14 1.36 -2.97
N SER A 10 1.25 1.91 -3.81
CA SER A 10 -0.19 1.80 -3.63
C SER A 10 -0.69 0.35 -3.56
N GLU A 11 -0.21 -0.51 -4.46
CA GLU A 11 -0.54 -1.93 -4.49
C GLU A 11 0.04 -2.70 -3.30
N LEU A 12 1.26 -2.36 -2.86
CA LEU A 12 1.88 -2.96 -1.69
C LEU A 12 1.11 -2.64 -0.41
N ILE A 13 0.70 -1.37 -0.23
CA ILE A 13 -0.13 -0.93 0.89
C ILE A 13 -1.49 -1.63 0.84
N SER A 14 -2.13 -1.69 -0.32
CA SER A 14 -3.42 -2.38 -0.49
C SER A 14 -3.33 -3.85 -0.12
N LYS A 15 -2.27 -4.54 -0.55
CA LYS A 15 -2.02 -5.93 -0.16
C LYS A 15 -1.84 -6.07 1.34
N ARG A 16 -1.03 -5.20 1.96
CA ARG A 16 -0.76 -5.25 3.40
C ARG A 16 -2.02 -5.02 4.24
N ILE A 17 -2.88 -4.09 3.83
CA ILE A 17 -4.16 -3.82 4.47
C ILE A 17 -5.05 -5.07 4.42
N ARG A 18 -5.15 -5.72 3.25
CA ARG A 18 -5.93 -6.97 3.07
C ARG A 18 -5.40 -8.13 3.91
N GLU A 19 -4.08 -8.25 4.07
CA GLU A 19 -3.44 -9.31 4.87
C GLU A 19 -3.77 -9.23 6.37
N LEU A 20 -4.19 -8.07 6.88
CA LEU A 20 -4.56 -7.94 8.31
C LEU A 20 -5.84 -8.72 8.65
N GLY A 21 -6.77 -8.89 7.71
CA GLY A 21 -7.94 -9.78 7.80
C GLY A 21 -8.99 -9.47 8.88
N ASP A 22 -8.66 -8.63 9.86
CA ASP A 22 -9.51 -8.25 10.98
C ASP A 22 -9.93 -6.77 10.91
N TRP A 23 -10.45 -6.23 12.01
CA TRP A 23 -10.93 -4.85 12.09
C TRP A 23 -9.85 -3.82 11.73
N ARG A 24 -8.55 -4.12 11.91
CA ARG A 24 -7.46 -3.20 11.57
C ARG A 24 -7.38 -2.94 10.08
N GLY A 25 -7.60 -3.97 9.26
CA GLY A 25 -7.64 -3.83 7.81
C GLY A 25 -8.75 -2.87 7.39
N LYS A 26 -9.95 -3.04 7.95
CA LYS A 26 -11.11 -2.17 7.66
C LYS A 26 -10.85 -0.72 8.08
N THR A 27 -10.31 -0.50 9.27
CA THR A 27 -9.99 0.85 9.75
C THR A 27 -8.92 1.53 8.88
N LEU A 28 -7.86 0.81 8.51
CA LEU A 28 -6.79 1.39 7.68
C LEU A 28 -7.24 1.68 6.25
N GLU A 29 -8.13 0.87 5.69
CA GLU A 29 -8.75 1.14 4.38
C GLU A 29 -9.54 2.46 4.42
N GLU A 30 -10.34 2.67 5.47
CA GLU A 30 -11.14 3.89 5.61
C GLU A 30 -10.29 5.13 5.84
N VAL A 31 -9.28 5.07 6.72
CA VAL A 31 -8.36 6.19 6.94
C VAL A 31 -7.62 6.54 5.65
N ARG A 32 -7.16 5.54 4.90
CA ARG A 32 -6.49 5.75 3.62
C ARG A 32 -7.40 6.41 2.60
N ARG A 33 -8.67 6.01 2.54
CA ARG A 33 -9.68 6.65 1.68
C ARG A 33 -9.83 8.13 2.02
N LEU A 34 -10.02 8.45 3.30
CA LEU A 34 -10.17 9.83 3.78
C LEU A 34 -8.95 10.70 3.46
N ILE A 35 -7.73 10.17 3.62
CA ILE A 35 -6.49 10.89 3.28
C ILE A 35 -6.46 11.25 1.79
N LYS A 36 -6.80 10.30 0.90
CA LYS A 36 -6.80 10.54 -0.55
C LYS A 36 -7.94 11.46 -1.01
N GLU A 37 -9.06 11.46 -0.30
CA GLU A 37 -10.16 12.42 -0.53
C GLU A 37 -9.75 13.84 -0.11
N ALA A 38 -9.00 13.97 0.99
CA ALA A 38 -8.53 15.26 1.50
C ALA A 38 -7.41 15.88 0.63
N ASP A 39 -6.54 15.04 0.06
CA ASP A 39 -5.47 15.46 -0.86
C ASP A 39 -5.37 14.48 -2.04
N PRO A 40 -5.99 14.80 -3.19
CA PRO A 40 -5.94 13.95 -4.38
C PRO A 40 -4.56 13.81 -5.02
N GLU A 41 -3.62 14.73 -4.73
CA GLU A 41 -2.27 14.72 -5.29
C GLU A 41 -1.28 13.94 -4.43
N ILE A 42 -1.73 13.38 -3.30
CA ILE A 42 -0.87 12.66 -2.37
C ILE A 42 -0.23 11.42 -3.01
N VAL A 43 1.10 11.34 -2.90
CA VAL A 43 1.88 10.20 -3.39
C VAL A 43 2.12 9.22 -2.25
N GLU A 44 1.81 7.95 -2.50
CA GLU A 44 2.01 6.88 -1.54
C GLU A 44 3.41 6.29 -1.71
N GLU A 45 4.17 6.15 -0.63
CA GLU A 45 5.51 5.56 -0.62
C GLU A 45 5.58 4.30 0.26
N TRP A 46 6.36 3.30 -0.17
CA TRP A 46 6.62 2.08 0.61
C TRP A 46 8.11 2.00 0.96
N LYS A 47 8.45 2.36 2.20
CA LYS A 47 9.84 2.34 2.71
C LYS A 47 10.14 1.05 3.47
N TRP A 48 11.43 0.75 3.62
CA TRP A 48 11.96 -0.35 4.44
C TRP A 48 11.61 -1.76 3.97
N ARG A 49 11.46 -1.97 2.66
CA ARG A 49 11.47 -3.32 2.10
C ARG A 49 12.86 -3.93 2.33
N LYS A 50 12.99 -4.84 3.29
CA LYS A 50 14.22 -5.63 3.41
C LYS A 50 14.43 -6.36 2.08
N PRO A 51 15.63 -6.31 1.47
CA PRO A 51 15.93 -7.23 0.39
C PRO A 51 15.74 -8.64 0.95
N SER A 52 14.98 -9.48 0.26
CA SER A 52 14.94 -10.91 0.57
C SER A 52 16.37 -11.40 0.39
N ASN A 53 17.01 -11.83 1.48
CA ASN A 53 18.28 -12.53 1.40
C ASN A 53 18.03 -13.78 0.52
N PRO A 54 18.81 -13.98 -0.56
CA PRO A 54 18.61 -15.08 -1.49
C PRO A 54 18.71 -16.45 -0.80
#